data_AF-A0A368FFJ2-F1
#
_entry.id   AF-A0A368FFJ2-F1
#
_cell.length_a   1.000
_cell.length_b   1.000
_cell.length_c   1.000
_cell.angle_alpha   90.00
_cell.angle_beta   90.00
_cell.angle_gamma   90.00
#
_symmetry.space_group_name_H-M   'P 1'
#
loop_
_entity.id
_entity.type
_entity.pdbx_description
1 polymer ?
#
loop_
_entity_poly.entity_id
_entity_poly.type
_entity_poly.pdbx_seq_one_letter_code
_entity_poly.pdbx_strand_id
1 'polypeptide(L)'
;MNLLLLYGLVIRFWYCHATEESRLKRAPAVWGDAAPDYSIATFGSAPYRYLYTLLFVDDKITGYYEYDMVRVKTNILKVVEEANTYFNQLRLGIVVVDVMQTMRSNLSLYGFQEYRRQRLHKLPPHDFAALISFRYAGGLAFVGGLCSDKAVMLCGFIHHLHLPWVPYSFMR
;
A
#
# COMPACT_ATOMS: atom_id res chain seq x y z
N MET A 1 -11.23 -56.38 20.97
CA MET A 1 -10.50 -55.82 22.13
C MET A 1 -9.13 -55.37 21.67
N ASN A 2 -8.97 -54.08 21.41
CA ASN A 2 -7.83 -53.29 21.87
C ASN A 2 -8.10 -51.82 21.51
N LEU A 3 -8.34 -51.06 22.57
CA LEU A 3 -8.71 -49.66 22.62
C LEU A 3 -7.40 -48.85 22.61
N LEU A 4 -7.24 -47.93 21.66
CA LEU A 4 -6.28 -46.84 21.75
C LEU A 4 -6.95 -45.58 21.18
N LEU A 5 -7.60 -44.86 22.09
CA LEU A 5 -8.02 -43.48 21.91
C LEU A 5 -6.79 -42.59 22.15
N LEU A 6 -6.35 -41.88 21.12
CA LEU A 6 -5.50 -40.70 21.27
C LEU A 6 -6.10 -39.56 20.44
N TYR A 7 -6.83 -38.73 21.18
CA TYR A 7 -6.91 -37.27 21.09
C TYR A 7 -7.19 -36.62 19.72
N GLY A 8 -8.36 -35.98 19.68
CA GLY A 8 -8.84 -35.14 18.61
C GLY A 8 -7.83 -34.12 18.09
N LEU A 9 -7.63 -34.17 16.79
CA LEU A 9 -7.17 -33.05 15.99
C LEU A 9 -8.21 -32.85 14.89
N VAL A 10 -9.25 -32.06 15.18
CA VAL A 10 -10.19 -31.59 14.16
C VAL A 10 -9.45 -30.56 13.32
N ILE A 11 -8.79 -31.03 12.26
CA ILE A 11 -8.22 -30.14 11.24
C ILE A 11 -9.41 -29.54 10.48
N ARG A 12 -9.88 -28.36 10.92
CA ARG A 12 -10.76 -27.52 10.11
C ARG A 12 -9.96 -27.00 8.93
N PHE A 13 -9.93 -27.77 7.84
CA PHE A 13 -9.60 -27.23 6.52
C PHE A 13 -10.67 -26.19 6.17
N TRP A 14 -10.32 -24.92 6.33
CA TRP A 14 -11.05 -23.82 5.70
C TRP A 14 -10.93 -24.00 4.19
N TYR A 15 -11.95 -24.59 3.57
CA TYR A 15 -12.15 -24.50 2.14
C TYR A 15 -12.44 -23.03 1.81
N CYS A 16 -11.43 -22.32 1.31
CA CYS A 16 -11.66 -21.06 0.60
C CYS A 16 -12.33 -21.42 -0.72
N HIS A 17 -13.67 -21.35 -0.75
CA HIS A 17 -14.44 -21.44 -1.98
C HIS A 17 -14.12 -20.20 -2.80
N ALA A 18 -13.17 -20.32 -3.73
CA ALA A 18 -12.91 -19.31 -4.75
C ALA A 18 -14.13 -19.28 -5.68
N THR A 19 -15.10 -18.43 -5.36
CA THR A 19 -16.14 -18.06 -6.32
C THR A 19 -15.48 -17.32 -7.47
N GLU A 20 -15.60 -17.88 -8.66
CA GLU A 20 -15.10 -17.30 -9.91
C GLU A 20 -15.93 -16.04 -10.24
N GLU A 21 -15.57 -14.91 -9.63
CA GLU A 21 -16.15 -13.61 -9.99
C GLU A 21 -15.69 -13.23 -11.40
N SER A 22 -16.67 -13.02 -12.28
CA SER A 22 -16.43 -12.43 -13.59
C SER A 22 -15.67 -11.12 -13.40
N ARG A 23 -14.42 -11.08 -13.88
CA ARG A 23 -13.58 -9.87 -13.82
C ARG A 23 -14.25 -8.78 -14.64
N LEU A 24 -15.03 -7.92 -13.97
CA LEU A 24 -15.46 -6.64 -14.53
C LEU A 24 -14.21 -5.91 -15.01
N LYS A 25 -14.05 -5.82 -16.34
CA LYS A 25 -13.00 -5.00 -16.96
C LYS A 25 -13.33 -3.55 -16.66
N ARG A 26 -12.80 -3.04 -15.55
CA ARG A 26 -12.86 -1.62 -15.22
C ARG A 26 -11.95 -0.85 -16.18
N ALA A 27 -12.40 0.33 -16.61
CA ALA A 27 -11.61 1.26 -17.39
C ALA A 27 -10.29 1.60 -16.65
N PRO A 28 -9.21 1.92 -17.37
CA PRO A 28 -7.97 2.36 -16.74
C PRO A 28 -8.23 3.62 -15.91
N ALA A 29 -7.47 3.77 -14.82
CA ALA A 29 -7.51 4.99 -14.02
C ALA A 29 -7.06 6.18 -14.88
N VAL A 30 -7.90 7.21 -14.97
CA VAL A 30 -7.61 8.46 -15.69
C VAL A 30 -7.12 9.51 -14.69
N TRP A 31 -6.09 10.26 -15.08
CA TRP A 31 -5.51 11.31 -14.23
C TRP A 31 -6.47 12.47 -14.04
N GLY A 32 -6.78 12.80 -12.78
CA GLY A 32 -7.62 13.95 -12.41
C GLY A 32 -9.12 13.65 -12.31
N ASP A 33 -9.56 12.42 -12.63
CA ASP A 33 -10.94 12.01 -12.41
C ASP A 33 -11.22 11.79 -10.92
N ALA A 34 -12.49 11.99 -10.53
CA ALA A 34 -12.97 11.66 -9.21
C ALA A 34 -12.70 10.17 -8.92
N ALA A 35 -12.27 9.89 -7.70
CA ALA A 35 -12.03 8.52 -7.32
C ALA A 35 -13.32 7.68 -7.31
N PRO A 36 -13.20 6.36 -7.45
CA PRO A 36 -14.34 5.47 -7.51
C PRO A 36 -15.02 5.40 -6.16
N ASP A 37 -16.34 5.28 -6.18
CA ASP A 37 -17.12 4.93 -5.01
C ASP A 37 -17.02 3.40 -4.76
N TYR A 38 -16.55 3.04 -3.57
CA TYR A 38 -16.45 1.67 -3.09
C TYR A 38 -17.47 1.35 -1.99
N SER A 39 -18.46 2.22 -1.75
CA SER A 39 -19.53 2.01 -0.77
C SER A 39 -20.30 0.71 -0.95
N ILE A 40 -20.37 0.21 -2.19
CA ILE A 40 -21.04 -1.05 -2.54
C ILE A 40 -20.29 -2.31 -2.11
N ALA A 41 -19.01 -2.19 -1.74
CA ALA A 41 -18.23 -3.35 -1.36
C ALA A 41 -18.72 -3.90 0.00
N THR A 42 -19.04 -5.18 0.04
CA THR A 42 -19.68 -5.82 1.19
C THR A 42 -18.63 -6.34 2.17
N PHE A 43 -18.29 -5.53 3.19
CA PHE A 43 -17.29 -5.88 4.21
C PHE A 43 -17.84 -6.75 5.35
N GLY A 44 -18.79 -7.66 5.08
CA GLY A 44 -19.37 -8.59 6.06
C GLY A 44 -19.40 -8.05 7.51
N SER A 45 -18.77 -8.78 8.43
CA SER A 45 -18.54 -8.37 9.84
C SER A 45 -17.09 -7.98 10.13
N ALA A 46 -16.28 -7.69 9.10
CA ALA A 46 -14.85 -7.42 9.30
C ALA A 46 -14.65 -6.13 10.11
N PRO A 47 -13.79 -6.16 11.15
CA PRO A 47 -13.47 -4.96 11.92
C PRO A 47 -12.65 -3.98 11.09
N TYR A 48 -12.68 -2.71 11.47
CA TYR A 48 -11.82 -1.69 10.91
C TYR A 48 -10.35 -2.02 11.20
N ARG A 49 -9.47 -1.93 10.20
CA ARG A 49 -8.04 -2.26 10.34
C ARG A 49 -7.16 -1.07 9.97
N TYR A 50 -6.10 -0.87 10.74
CA TYR A 50 -5.07 0.12 10.44
C TYR A 50 -3.89 -0.57 9.77
N LEU A 51 -3.32 0.09 8.76
CA LEU A 51 -2.09 -0.30 8.11
C LEU A 51 -1.03 0.76 8.40
N TYR A 52 0.00 0.38 9.15
CA TYR A 52 1.12 1.25 9.48
C TYR A 52 2.10 1.29 8.31
N THR A 53 2.26 2.46 7.73
CA THR A 53 3.00 2.64 6.47
C THR A 53 4.22 3.50 6.67
N LEU A 54 5.35 3.02 6.16
CA LEU A 54 6.56 3.82 6.03
C LEU A 54 6.67 4.38 4.62
N LEU A 55 6.71 5.70 4.49
CA LEU A 55 6.79 6.36 3.19
C LEU A 55 8.24 6.71 2.85
N PHE A 56 8.61 6.45 1.61
CA PHE A 56 9.88 6.84 1.02
C PHE A 56 9.63 7.80 -0.12
N VAL A 57 10.41 8.87 -0.19
CA VAL A 57 10.38 9.85 -1.28
C VAL A 57 11.69 9.80 -2.04
N ASP A 58 11.60 9.95 -3.36
CA ASP A 58 12.78 10.03 -4.21
C ASP A 58 13.53 11.36 -4.04
N ASP A 59 14.81 11.34 -4.40
CA ASP A 59 15.73 12.48 -4.31
C ASP A 59 15.32 13.69 -5.18
N LYS A 60 14.65 13.46 -6.31
CA LYS A 60 14.12 14.53 -7.18
C LYS A 60 12.93 15.24 -6.53
N ILE A 61 12.08 14.51 -5.80
CA ILE A 61 10.98 15.10 -5.02
C ILE A 61 11.55 15.97 -3.90
N THR A 62 12.53 15.46 -3.15
CA THR A 62 13.17 16.25 -2.09
C THR A 62 13.89 17.46 -2.68
N GLY A 63 14.59 17.30 -3.82
CA GLY A 63 15.22 18.41 -4.53
C GLY A 63 14.23 19.48 -5.01
N TYR A 64 13.03 19.11 -5.44
CA TYR A 64 11.97 20.06 -5.80
C TYR A 64 11.54 20.92 -4.61
N TYR A 65 11.52 20.35 -3.41
CA TYR A 65 11.21 21.05 -2.17
C TYR A 65 12.47 21.60 -1.48
N GLU A 66 13.57 21.80 -2.22
CA GLU A 66 14.82 22.37 -1.70
C GLU A 66 15.40 21.59 -0.51
N TYR A 67 15.15 20.28 -0.47
CA TYR A 67 15.51 19.37 0.62
C TYR A 67 14.88 19.74 1.98
N ASP A 68 13.87 20.60 2.01
CA ASP A 68 13.08 20.89 3.20
C ASP A 68 12.12 19.73 3.49
N MET A 69 12.56 18.82 4.36
CA MET A 69 11.78 17.65 4.74
C MET A 69 10.49 17.98 5.48
N VAL A 70 10.35 19.17 6.09
CA VAL A 70 9.08 19.59 6.71
C VAL A 70 8.04 19.88 5.62
N ARG A 71 8.45 20.58 4.56
CA ARG A 71 7.60 20.82 3.39
C ARG A 71 7.28 19.53 2.65
N VAL A 72 8.25 18.65 2.47
CA VAL A 72 8.03 17.33 1.86
C VAL A 72 7.01 16.54 2.66
N LYS A 73 7.22 16.36 3.98
CA LYS A 73 6.30 15.66 4.87
C LYS A 73 4.89 16.23 4.79
N THR A 74 4.74 17.53 4.92
CA THR A 74 3.43 18.20 4.89
C THR A 74 2.69 17.94 3.57
N ASN A 75 3.37 18.00 2.42
CA ASN A 75 2.72 17.78 1.13
C ASN A 75 2.44 16.31 0.85
N ILE A 76 3.33 15.39 1.25
CA ILE A 76 3.10 13.96 1.12
C ILE A 76 1.95 13.50 2.04
N LEU A 77 1.80 14.08 3.23
CA LEU A 77 0.71 13.71 4.13
C LEU A 77 -0.67 14.09 3.57
N LYS A 78 -0.80 15.20 2.83
CA LYS A 78 -2.03 15.53 2.10
C LYS A 78 -2.40 14.45 1.09
N VAL A 79 -1.39 13.84 0.44
CA VAL A 79 -1.63 12.72 -0.48
C VAL A 79 -2.26 11.53 0.24
N VAL A 80 -1.76 11.23 1.44
CA VAL A 80 -2.26 10.12 2.24
C VAL A 80 -3.63 10.41 2.85
N GLU A 81 -3.89 11.66 3.24
CA GLU A 81 -5.18 12.10 3.77
C GLU A 81 -6.32 11.81 2.79
N GLU A 82 -6.15 12.22 1.54
CA GLU A 82 -7.11 11.93 0.49
C GLU A 82 -7.15 10.43 0.17
N ALA A 83 -6.01 9.72 0.21
CA ALA A 83 -6.00 8.28 0.02
C ALA A 83 -6.87 7.56 1.07
N ASN A 84 -6.79 8.02 2.32
CA ASN A 84 -7.59 7.50 3.41
C ASN A 84 -9.09 7.70 3.20
N THR A 85 -9.53 8.72 2.45
CA THR A 85 -10.96 8.85 2.10
C THR A 85 -11.48 7.63 1.34
N TYR A 86 -10.64 6.95 0.55
CA TYR A 86 -10.98 5.73 -0.17
C TYR A 86 -10.86 4.50 0.72
N PHE A 87 -9.74 4.36 1.44
CA PHE A 87 -9.53 3.21 2.32
C PHE A 87 -10.58 3.13 3.43
N ASN A 88 -11.07 4.28 3.91
CA ASN A 88 -12.11 4.33 4.93
C ASN A 88 -13.41 3.66 4.48
N GLN A 89 -13.77 3.76 3.19
CA GLN A 89 -14.94 3.07 2.63
C GLN A 89 -14.80 1.54 2.73
N LEU A 90 -13.55 1.06 2.77
CA LEU A 90 -13.19 -0.35 2.87
C LEU A 90 -12.90 -0.80 4.31
N ARG A 91 -13.21 0.04 5.30
CA ARG A 91 -12.85 -0.16 6.71
C ARG A 91 -11.34 -0.36 6.92
N LEU A 92 -10.54 0.36 6.14
CA LEU A 92 -9.09 0.40 6.24
C LEU A 92 -8.62 1.83 6.51
N GLY A 93 -7.56 1.98 7.30
CA GLY A 93 -6.93 3.28 7.55
C GLY A 93 -5.41 3.19 7.42
N ILE A 94 -4.83 4.04 6.58
CA ILE A 94 -3.37 4.18 6.47
C ILE A 94 -2.89 5.12 7.58
N VAL A 95 -1.96 4.63 8.39
CA VAL A 95 -1.27 5.40 9.42
C VAL A 95 0.18 5.57 9.00
N VAL A 96 0.60 6.81 8.75
CA VAL A 96 1.98 7.10 8.35
C VAL A 96 2.88 7.08 9.58
N VAL A 97 3.84 6.16 9.59
CA VAL A 97 4.83 6.05 10.68
C VAL A 97 5.91 7.11 10.53
N ASP A 98 6.46 7.27 9.32
CA ASP A 98 7.38 8.35 8.97
C ASP A 98 7.45 8.54 7.45
N VAL A 99 8.02 9.66 7.02
CA VAL A 99 8.39 9.93 5.62
C VAL A 99 9.90 10.12 5.55
N MET A 100 10.57 9.22 4.85
CA MET A 100 12.03 9.17 4.72
C MET A 100 12.45 9.47 3.28
N GLN A 101 13.58 10.15 3.10
CA GLN A 101 14.17 10.30 1.78
C GLN A 101 14.99 9.07 1.38
N THR A 102 14.97 8.75 0.09
CA THR A 102 15.90 7.80 -0.51
C THR A 102 17.00 8.56 -1.21
N MET A 103 18.23 8.06 -1.15
CA MET A 103 19.35 8.62 -1.93
C MET A 103 19.37 8.13 -3.39
N ARG A 104 18.27 7.54 -3.87
CA ARG A 104 18.18 6.96 -5.23
C ARG A 104 16.90 7.42 -5.90
N SER A 105 17.01 7.97 -7.10
CA SER A 105 15.88 8.58 -7.80
C SER A 105 15.16 7.67 -8.79
N ASN A 106 15.65 6.45 -9.04
CA ASN A 106 15.12 5.55 -10.09
C ASN A 106 15.07 4.08 -9.62
N LEU A 107 14.53 3.81 -8.43
CA LEU A 107 14.35 2.43 -7.96
C LEU A 107 13.14 1.79 -8.66
N SER A 108 13.31 0.58 -9.19
CA SER A 108 12.18 -0.29 -9.58
C SER A 108 11.51 -0.87 -8.34
N LEU A 109 10.31 -1.47 -8.49
CA LEU A 109 9.62 -2.14 -7.38
C LEU A 109 10.52 -3.18 -6.68
N TYR A 110 11.19 -4.03 -7.45
CA TYR A 110 12.14 -5.02 -6.93
C TYR A 110 13.38 -4.36 -6.29
N GLY A 111 13.90 -3.30 -6.90
CA GLY A 111 15.02 -2.54 -6.32
C GLY A 111 14.65 -1.91 -4.98
N PHE A 112 13.41 -1.44 -4.85
CA PHE A 112 12.89 -0.88 -3.61
C PHE A 112 12.61 -1.95 -2.55
N GLN A 113 12.06 -3.11 -2.92
CA GLN A 113 11.93 -4.27 -2.04
C GLN A 113 13.27 -4.61 -1.40
N GLU A 114 14.31 -4.76 -2.22
CA GLU A 114 15.65 -5.09 -1.76
C GLU A 114 16.25 -3.98 -0.90
N TYR A 115 16.06 -2.71 -1.30
CA TYR A 115 16.49 -1.54 -0.52
C TYR A 115 15.92 -1.54 0.91
N ARG A 116 14.61 -1.82 1.04
CA ARG A 116 13.91 -1.96 2.33
C ARG A 116 14.45 -3.16 3.10
N ARG A 117 14.53 -4.33 2.46
CA ARG A 117 14.95 -5.59 3.08
C ARG A 117 16.31 -5.48 3.76
N GLN A 118 17.28 -4.87 3.08
CA GLN A 118 18.63 -4.66 3.62
C GLN A 118 18.67 -3.76 4.86
N ARG A 119 17.67 -2.88 5.02
CA ARG A 119 17.64 -1.85 6.06
C ARG A 119 16.58 -2.11 7.13
N LEU A 120 15.83 -3.22 7.04
CA LEU A 120 14.65 -3.47 7.86
C LEU A 120 14.90 -3.30 9.36
N HIS A 121 16.07 -3.71 9.85
CA HIS A 121 16.50 -3.58 11.24
C HIS A 121 16.72 -2.14 11.74
N LYS A 122 16.83 -1.16 10.83
CA LYS A 122 16.99 0.27 11.15
C LYS A 122 15.73 1.08 10.91
N LEU A 123 14.71 0.47 10.31
CA LEU A 123 13.47 1.16 9.96
C LEU A 123 12.49 1.08 11.13
N PRO A 124 11.67 2.11 11.35
CA PRO A 124 10.54 2.02 12.28
C PRO A 124 9.65 0.81 11.96
N PRO A 125 9.02 0.15 12.95
CA PRO A 125 8.06 -0.91 12.69
C PRO A 125 6.93 -0.43 11.76
N HIS A 126 6.64 -1.20 10.72
CA HIS A 126 5.61 -0.89 9.72
C HIS A 126 5.10 -2.17 9.02
N ASP A 127 3.86 -2.15 8.56
CA ASP A 127 3.21 -3.26 7.85
C ASP A 127 3.64 -3.32 6.39
N PHE A 128 3.79 -2.16 5.75
CA PHE A 128 4.31 -2.03 4.39
C PHE A 128 5.04 -0.71 4.16
N ALA A 129 5.83 -0.64 3.10
CA ALA A 129 6.53 0.57 2.70
C ALA A 129 6.12 1.03 1.30
N ALA A 130 6.00 2.33 1.07
CA ALA A 130 5.69 2.90 -0.23
C ALA A 130 6.79 3.83 -0.71
N LEU A 131 7.27 3.64 -1.94
CA LEU A 131 8.16 4.58 -2.61
C LEU A 131 7.36 5.50 -3.52
N ILE A 132 7.40 6.78 -3.22
CA ILE A 132 6.84 7.87 -4.00
C ILE A 132 7.93 8.38 -4.94
N SER A 133 7.73 8.17 -6.25
CA SER A 133 8.70 8.51 -7.28
C SER A 133 8.24 9.67 -8.15
N PHE A 134 9.18 10.57 -8.46
CA PHE A 134 8.94 11.75 -9.26
C PHE A 134 8.54 11.40 -10.69
N ARG A 135 7.38 11.92 -11.13
CA ARG A 135 6.83 11.71 -12.48
C ARG A 135 6.65 10.24 -12.87
N TYR A 136 6.60 9.32 -11.91
CA TYR A 136 6.23 7.95 -12.20
C TYR A 136 4.73 7.89 -12.52
N ALA A 137 4.35 7.15 -13.57
CA ALA A 137 2.96 7.06 -13.98
C ALA A 137 2.26 5.87 -13.32
N GLY A 138 1.28 6.13 -12.46
CA GLY A 138 0.48 5.11 -11.79
C GLY A 138 1.16 4.51 -10.56
N GLY A 139 1.04 3.19 -10.39
CA GLY A 139 1.71 2.49 -9.30
C GLY A 139 1.77 0.98 -9.48
N LEU A 140 2.77 0.36 -8.86
CA LEU A 140 3.05 -1.06 -8.86
C LEU A 140 3.15 -1.56 -7.42
N ALA A 141 2.61 -2.76 -7.18
CA ALA A 141 2.73 -3.46 -5.90
C ALA A 141 2.73 -4.96 -6.15
N PHE A 142 3.22 -5.73 -5.17
CA PHE A 142 3.09 -7.19 -5.19
C PHE A 142 1.70 -7.59 -4.69
N VAL A 143 1.01 -8.44 -5.45
CA VAL A 143 -0.27 -9.03 -5.04
C VAL A 143 -0.05 -9.99 -3.87
N GLY A 144 -0.86 -9.87 -2.82
CA GLY A 144 -0.74 -10.71 -1.61
C GLY A 144 0.55 -10.46 -0.80
N GLY A 145 1.21 -9.31 -0.98
CA GLY A 145 2.50 -9.01 -0.35
C GLY A 145 2.44 -8.47 1.08
N LEU A 146 1.26 -8.11 1.60
CA LEU A 146 1.11 -7.54 2.95
C LEU A 146 1.73 -8.44 4.04
N CYS A 147 2.37 -7.83 5.02
CA CYS A 147 3.05 -8.50 6.14
C CYS A 147 4.20 -9.44 5.73
N SER A 148 4.74 -9.30 4.50
CA SER A 148 5.90 -10.05 4.03
C SER A 148 7.08 -9.13 3.66
N ASP A 149 8.18 -9.71 3.20
CA ASP A 149 9.28 -8.96 2.60
C ASP A 149 8.85 -8.21 1.32
N LYS A 150 7.80 -8.70 0.64
CA LYS A 150 7.15 -8.10 -0.53
C LYS A 150 6.10 -7.05 -0.17
N ALA A 151 5.98 -6.64 1.10
CA ALA A 151 5.08 -5.57 1.53
C ALA A 151 5.63 -4.20 1.11
N VAL A 152 5.76 -3.99 -0.21
CA VAL A 152 6.24 -2.76 -0.81
C VAL A 152 5.36 -2.35 -1.99
N MET A 153 5.25 -1.04 -2.17
CA MET A 153 4.62 -0.43 -3.34
C MET A 153 5.47 0.70 -3.89
N LEU A 154 5.28 0.99 -5.17
CA LEU A 154 5.85 2.12 -5.87
C LEU A 154 4.70 2.92 -6.47
N CYS A 155 4.66 4.23 -6.23
CA CYS A 155 3.62 5.11 -6.76
C CYS A 155 4.21 6.42 -7.28
N GLY A 156 3.47 7.04 -8.19
CA GLY A 156 3.78 8.32 -8.78
C GLY A 156 3.42 9.52 -7.94
N PHE A 157 4.22 10.57 -8.05
CA PHE A 157 3.86 11.92 -7.62
C PHE A 157 4.08 12.93 -8.73
N ILE A 158 3.04 13.72 -9.03
CA ILE A 158 3.05 14.78 -10.04
C ILE A 158 2.73 16.11 -9.36
N HIS A 159 3.77 16.92 -9.17
CA HIS A 159 3.73 18.18 -8.44
C HIS A 159 2.72 19.20 -9.01
N HIS A 160 2.45 19.19 -10.32
CA HIS A 160 1.56 20.17 -10.93
C HIS A 160 0.08 19.97 -10.60
N LEU A 161 -0.32 18.77 -10.16
CA LEU A 161 -1.73 18.43 -9.99
C LEU A 161 -2.28 18.74 -8.60
N HIS A 162 -1.44 19.06 -7.59
CA HIS A 162 -1.88 19.26 -6.19
C HIS A 162 -2.83 18.18 -5.65
N LEU A 163 -2.87 17.01 -6.30
CA LEU A 163 -3.82 15.95 -6.04
C LEU A 163 -3.10 14.61 -5.82
N PRO A 164 -3.43 13.91 -4.74
CA PRO A 164 -2.94 12.57 -4.45
C PRO A 164 -3.22 11.53 -5.52
N TRP A 165 -2.25 10.64 -5.69
CA TRP A 165 -2.42 9.36 -6.35
C TRP A 165 -2.72 8.27 -5.31
N VAL A 166 -3.88 7.62 -5.43
CA VAL A 166 -4.04 6.25 -4.91
C VAL A 166 -3.90 5.28 -6.08
N PRO A 167 -2.84 4.46 -6.12
CA PRO A 167 -2.74 3.45 -7.15
C PRO A 167 -3.82 2.39 -6.93
N TYR A 168 -4.77 2.34 -7.87
CA TYR A 168 -5.79 1.30 -8.05
C TYR A 168 -5.22 -0.14 -8.03
N SER A 169 -3.92 -0.29 -8.24
CA SER A 169 -3.17 -1.55 -8.19
C SER A 169 -3.15 -2.21 -6.80
N PHE A 170 -3.56 -1.52 -5.73
CA PHE A 170 -3.58 -2.09 -4.37
C PHE A 170 -4.68 -3.14 -4.15
N MET A 171 -5.71 -3.20 -5.02
CA MET A 171 -6.91 -4.03 -4.80
C MET A 171 -7.17 -5.05 -5.92
N ARG A 172 -6.11 -5.48 -6.63
CA ARG A 172 -6.15 -6.69 -7.45
C ARG A 172 -5.44 -7.83 -6.76
#